data_AF-A0A0J7I7S0-F1
#
_entry.id   AF-A0A0J7I7S0-F1
#
_cell.length_a   1.000
_cell.length_b   1.000
_cell.length_c   1.000
_cell.angle_alpha   90.00
_cell.angle_beta   90.00
_cell.angle_gamma   90.00
#
_symmetry.space_group_name_H-M   'P 1'
#
loop_
_entity.id
_entity.type
_entity.pdbx_description
1 polymer ?
#
loop_
_entity_poly.entity_id
_entity_poly.type
_entity_poly.pdbx_seq_one_letter_code
_entity_poly.pdbx_strand_id
1 'polypeptide(L)'
;MILLQKINTRIILICSAFMLISCSKEYNPNFFNGEWISDSLTTGQNDHWREFLYFDKGHVARTTIWGKKYLLNKNLRIKGLKLYDRNRLLFNIEVIDSNKIIVKGKDYYGSFYRDDSQLYDMKTIVSLIEETESKRKKIIGNWKAVDFKIISISKYPEDKIYAEFPENTKIAEVPTNEIKSVNFDYNQFSFHYKDRVVSFGYTAEKDKIEFGSGDVIFSFNYHFQNNQLIIDYTTHKNILNTITFEKIK
;
A
#
# COMPACT_ATOMS: atom_id res chain seq x y z
N MET A 1 -8.16 37.58 -61.46
CA MET A 1 -8.88 36.38 -60.99
C MET A 1 -8.00 35.42 -60.17
N ILE A 2 -6.76 35.14 -60.59
CA ILE A 2 -5.87 34.14 -59.96
C ILE A 2 -5.34 34.54 -58.57
N LEU A 3 -5.18 35.85 -58.29
CA LEU A 3 -4.64 36.33 -57.01
C LEU A 3 -5.65 36.18 -55.85
N LEU A 4 -6.93 36.45 -56.10
CA LEU A 4 -8.00 36.38 -55.11
C LEU A 4 -8.29 34.94 -54.67
N GLN A 5 -8.22 33.99 -55.62
CA GLN A 5 -8.29 32.56 -55.31
C GLN A 5 -7.14 32.12 -54.41
N LYS A 6 -5.88 32.52 -54.72
CA LYS A 6 -4.72 32.17 -53.88
C LYS A 6 -4.82 32.70 -52.45
N ILE A 7 -5.38 33.91 -52.27
CA ILE A 7 -5.59 34.50 -50.94
C ILE A 7 -6.67 33.71 -50.17
N ASN A 8 -7.81 33.42 -50.82
CA ASN A 8 -8.89 32.65 -50.20
C ASN A 8 -8.46 31.22 -49.84
N THR A 9 -7.68 30.53 -50.69
CA THR A 9 -7.18 29.19 -50.40
C THR A 9 -6.21 29.21 -49.21
N ARG A 10 -5.37 30.23 -49.07
CA ARG A 10 -4.45 30.38 -47.92
C ARG A 10 -5.19 30.66 -46.62
N ILE A 11 -6.23 31.51 -46.64
CA ILE A 11 -7.05 31.80 -45.46
C ILE A 11 -7.81 30.54 -45.02
N ILE A 12 -8.40 29.80 -45.96
CA ILE A 12 -9.08 28.54 -45.67
C ILE A 12 -8.11 27.53 -45.04
N LEU A 13 -6.90 27.38 -45.59
CA LEU A 13 -5.86 26.48 -45.05
C LEU A 13 -5.46 26.84 -43.62
N ILE A 14 -5.26 28.13 -43.34
CA ILE A 14 -4.94 28.63 -41.99
C ILE A 14 -6.11 28.39 -41.03
N CYS A 15 -7.35 28.71 -41.44
CA CYS A 15 -8.54 28.46 -40.61
C CYS A 15 -8.77 26.97 -40.34
N SER A 16 -8.52 26.08 -41.31
CA SER A 16 -8.60 24.63 -41.09
C SER A 16 -7.47 24.11 -40.19
N ALA A 17 -6.27 24.70 -40.23
CA ALA A 17 -5.20 24.38 -39.29
C ALA A 17 -5.55 24.82 -37.84
N PHE A 18 -6.19 25.97 -37.66
CA PHE A 18 -6.66 26.43 -36.34
C PHE A 18 -7.81 25.56 -35.79
N MET A 19 -8.74 25.12 -36.63
CA MET A 19 -9.82 24.20 -36.22
C MET A 19 -9.30 22.82 -35.80
N LEU A 20 -8.20 22.35 -36.40
CA LEU A 20 -7.57 21.07 -36.02
C LEU A 20 -6.79 21.16 -34.71
N ILE A 21 -6.29 22.36 -34.35
CA ILE A 21 -5.54 22.59 -33.10
C ILE A 21 -6.50 22.83 -31.92
N SER A 22 -7.72 23.32 -32.15
CA SER A 22 -8.67 23.66 -31.07
C SER A 22 -9.43 22.48 -30.44
N CYS A 23 -9.08 21.24 -30.80
CA CYS A 23 -9.71 20.04 -30.25
C CYS A 23 -8.83 19.33 -29.20
N SER A 24 -7.96 20.05 -28.49
CA SER A 24 -7.44 19.56 -27.22
C SER A 24 -8.53 19.70 -26.16
N LYS A 25 -9.29 18.64 -25.90
CA LYS A 25 -10.14 18.57 -24.69
C LYS A 25 -9.24 18.78 -23.48
N GLU A 26 -9.26 19.97 -22.89
CA GLU A 26 -8.70 20.18 -21.57
C GLU A 26 -9.59 19.44 -20.57
N TYR A 27 -9.08 18.33 -20.04
CA TYR A 27 -9.76 17.61 -18.98
C TYR A 27 -9.63 18.40 -17.68
N ASN A 28 -10.78 18.67 -17.05
CA ASN A 28 -10.83 19.25 -15.72
C ASN A 28 -10.09 18.31 -14.74
N PRO A 29 -9.05 18.76 -14.03
CA PRO A 29 -8.33 17.95 -13.04
C PRO A 29 -9.25 17.30 -12.00
N ASN A 30 -10.36 17.96 -11.66
CA ASN A 30 -11.32 17.45 -10.69
C ASN A 30 -12.04 16.17 -11.14
N PHE A 31 -12.02 15.85 -12.43
CA PHE A 31 -12.52 14.56 -12.93
C PHE A 31 -11.81 13.39 -12.23
N PHE A 32 -10.53 13.54 -11.91
CA PHE A 32 -9.74 12.46 -11.35
C PHE A 32 -9.79 12.38 -9.82
N ASN A 33 -10.31 13.40 -9.13
CA ASN A 33 -10.34 13.43 -7.67
C ASN A 33 -10.92 12.12 -7.11
N GLY A 34 -10.24 11.54 -6.14
CA GLY A 34 -10.56 10.20 -5.68
C GLY A 34 -9.34 9.31 -5.50
N GLU A 35 -9.60 8.11 -5.00
CA GLU A 35 -8.68 6.99 -5.05
C GLU A 35 -8.92 6.17 -6.33
N TRP A 36 -7.83 5.70 -6.93
CA TRP A 36 -7.87 4.76 -8.05
C TRP A 36 -6.97 3.58 -7.77
N ILE A 37 -7.52 2.38 -7.91
CA ILE A 37 -6.87 1.12 -7.58
C ILE A 37 -6.47 0.41 -8.87
N SER A 38 -5.23 -0.04 -8.97
CA SER A 38 -4.80 -0.81 -10.14
C SER A 38 -5.44 -2.20 -10.16
N ASP A 39 -6.07 -2.54 -11.26
CA ASP A 39 -6.55 -3.89 -11.58
C ASP A 39 -5.48 -4.71 -12.32
N SER A 40 -4.67 -4.05 -13.15
CA SER A 40 -3.47 -4.64 -13.73
C SER A 40 -2.32 -3.66 -13.66
N LEU A 41 -1.12 -4.21 -13.45
CA LEU A 41 0.09 -3.44 -13.28
C LEU A 41 1.26 -4.17 -13.98
N THR A 42 2.03 -3.44 -14.75
CA THR A 42 3.30 -3.86 -15.32
C THR A 42 4.29 -2.75 -15.09
N THR A 43 5.34 -3.01 -14.34
CA THR A 43 6.39 -2.04 -14.05
C THR A 43 7.75 -2.67 -14.38
N GLY A 44 8.75 -1.84 -14.65
CA GLY A 44 10.15 -2.31 -14.77
C GLY A 44 10.72 -2.83 -13.46
N GLN A 45 10.02 -2.64 -12.33
CA GLN A 45 10.42 -3.08 -11.00
C GLN A 45 9.33 -4.02 -10.44
N ASN A 46 9.54 -5.33 -10.57
CA ASN A 46 8.61 -6.35 -10.06
C ASN A 46 8.65 -6.46 -8.52
N ASP A 47 8.51 -5.35 -7.79
CA ASP A 47 8.51 -5.34 -6.32
C ASP A 47 7.09 -5.25 -5.72
N HIS A 48 6.07 -4.96 -6.51
CA HIS A 48 4.66 -4.97 -6.10
C HIS A 48 3.73 -5.30 -7.29
N TRP A 49 2.51 -5.75 -6.98
CA TRP A 49 1.52 -6.16 -7.98
C TRP A 49 0.29 -5.25 -8.05
N ARG A 50 0.17 -4.29 -7.11
CA ARG A 50 -0.93 -3.33 -7.06
C ARG A 50 -0.46 -1.97 -6.55
N GLU A 51 -0.98 -0.92 -7.16
CA GLU A 51 -0.75 0.50 -6.84
C GLU A 51 -2.07 1.24 -6.61
N PHE A 52 -1.95 2.36 -5.90
CA PHE A 52 -3.03 3.31 -5.65
C PHE A 52 -2.63 4.69 -6.15
N LEU A 53 -3.53 5.36 -6.86
CA LEU A 53 -3.42 6.76 -7.23
C LEU A 53 -4.42 7.59 -6.44
N TYR A 54 -3.93 8.54 -5.66
CA TYR A 54 -4.76 9.48 -4.92
C TYR A 54 -4.71 10.84 -5.59
N PHE A 55 -5.81 11.28 -6.17
CA PHE A 55 -5.91 12.59 -6.80
C PHE A 55 -6.65 13.56 -5.89
N ASP A 56 -6.10 14.76 -5.72
CA ASP A 56 -6.75 15.86 -5.01
C ASP A 56 -6.41 17.19 -5.67
N LYS A 57 -7.40 17.84 -6.28
CA LYS A 57 -7.30 19.19 -6.87
C LYS A 57 -6.07 19.37 -7.77
N GLY A 58 -5.80 18.34 -8.58
CA GLY A 58 -4.71 18.31 -9.52
C GLY A 58 -3.34 17.86 -8.98
N HIS A 59 -3.25 17.54 -7.69
CA HIS A 59 -2.13 16.81 -7.09
C HIS A 59 -2.39 15.32 -7.13
N VAL A 60 -1.31 14.52 -7.22
CA VAL A 60 -1.41 13.06 -7.25
C VAL A 60 -0.37 12.42 -6.33
N ALA A 61 -0.79 11.44 -5.55
CA ALA A 61 0.09 10.50 -4.86
C ALA A 61 0.03 9.13 -5.54
N ARG A 62 1.19 8.47 -5.66
CA ARG A 62 1.34 7.06 -5.99
C ARG A 62 1.81 6.32 -4.76
N THR A 63 1.06 5.29 -4.38
CA THR A 63 1.42 4.45 -3.24
C THR A 63 1.17 2.98 -3.55
N THR A 64 1.68 2.12 -2.68
CA THR A 64 1.38 0.69 -2.65
C THR A 64 1.48 0.22 -1.21
N ILE A 65 0.78 -0.86 -0.86
CA ILE A 65 0.98 -1.57 0.41
C ILE A 65 1.80 -2.85 0.22
N TRP A 66 2.35 -3.05 -0.99
CA TRP A 66 3.21 -4.16 -1.35
C TRP A 66 4.58 -3.64 -1.75
N GLY A 67 5.63 -4.45 -1.62
CA GLY A 67 6.97 -4.07 -2.05
C GLY A 67 7.77 -3.28 -1.05
N LYS A 68 8.96 -2.82 -1.45
CA LYS A 68 9.99 -2.32 -0.52
C LYS A 68 9.73 -0.89 -0.04
N LYS A 69 9.03 -0.10 -0.85
CA LYS A 69 8.61 1.27 -0.55
C LYS A 69 7.11 1.36 -0.75
N TYR A 70 6.40 1.89 0.23
CA TYR A 70 4.96 2.11 0.13
C TYR A 70 4.66 3.45 -0.50
N LEU A 71 5.45 4.49 -0.20
CA LEU A 71 5.32 5.77 -0.88
C LEU A 71 6.18 5.79 -2.16
N LEU A 72 5.52 5.70 -3.32
CA LEU A 72 6.20 5.68 -4.62
C LEU A 72 6.46 7.09 -5.14
N ASN A 73 5.48 7.99 -5.03
CA ASN A 73 5.62 9.42 -5.35
C ASN A 73 4.51 10.24 -4.67
N LYS A 74 4.81 11.43 -4.13
CA LYS A 74 3.79 12.34 -3.56
C LYS A 74 3.75 13.73 -4.19
N ASN A 75 4.60 13.99 -5.18
CA ASN A 75 4.79 15.32 -5.77
C ASN A 75 4.26 15.42 -7.20
N LEU A 76 3.42 14.45 -7.62
CA LEU A 76 2.88 14.44 -8.97
C LEU A 76 1.82 15.53 -9.13
N ARG A 77 1.77 16.10 -10.32
CA ARG A 77 0.73 17.03 -10.75
C ARG A 77 0.13 16.59 -12.06
N ILE A 78 -1.19 16.68 -12.17
CA ILE A 78 -1.89 16.46 -13.41
C ILE A 78 -2.07 17.76 -14.20
N LYS A 79 -1.82 17.70 -15.51
CA LYS A 79 -2.14 18.76 -16.46
C LYS A 79 -2.76 18.13 -17.70
N GLY A 80 -4.08 18.30 -17.88
CA GLY A 80 -4.83 17.53 -18.87
C GLY A 80 -4.71 16.03 -18.60
N LEU A 81 -4.31 15.25 -19.60
CA LEU A 81 -4.16 13.80 -19.51
C LEU A 81 -2.70 13.36 -19.25
N LYS A 82 -1.96 14.13 -18.46
CA LYS A 82 -0.52 13.92 -18.23
C LYS A 82 -0.15 14.13 -16.77
N LEU A 83 0.72 13.28 -16.25
CA LEU A 83 1.28 13.36 -14.89
C LEU A 83 2.74 13.80 -14.93
N TYR A 84 3.05 14.82 -14.13
CA TYR A 84 4.36 15.43 -14.05
C TYR A 84 4.93 15.34 -12.65
N ASP A 85 6.23 15.05 -12.54
CA ASP A 85 7.01 15.26 -11.33
C ASP A 85 8.01 16.39 -11.58
N ARG A 86 7.94 17.48 -10.80
CA ARG A 86 8.81 18.66 -10.96
C ARG A 86 8.99 19.10 -12.43
N ASN A 87 7.89 19.21 -13.16
CA ASN A 87 7.80 19.55 -14.61
C ASN A 87 8.33 18.50 -15.60
N ARG A 88 8.85 17.36 -15.15
CA ARG A 88 9.17 16.22 -16.03
C ARG A 88 7.91 15.38 -16.24
N LEU A 89 7.51 15.18 -17.50
CA LEU A 89 6.45 14.24 -17.85
C LEU A 89 6.87 12.83 -17.46
N LEU A 90 6.09 12.17 -16.61
CA LEU A 90 6.33 10.77 -16.22
C LEU A 90 5.32 9.82 -16.86
N PHE A 91 4.04 10.21 -16.89
CA PHE A 91 2.98 9.34 -17.37
C PHE A 91 1.98 10.09 -18.25
N ASN A 92 1.39 9.37 -19.20
CA ASN A 92 0.20 9.77 -19.92
C ASN A 92 -0.99 8.99 -19.37
N ILE A 93 -2.14 9.64 -19.28
CA ILE A 93 -3.40 9.05 -18.86
C ILE A 93 -4.28 8.88 -20.09
N GLU A 94 -4.92 7.73 -20.22
CA GLU A 94 -5.97 7.45 -21.17
C GLU A 94 -7.26 7.22 -20.38
N VAL A 95 -8.28 8.04 -20.62
CA VAL A 95 -9.59 7.89 -19.97
C VAL A 95 -10.43 6.95 -20.82
N ILE A 96 -10.79 5.80 -20.26
CA ILE A 96 -11.63 4.80 -20.93
C ILE A 96 -13.10 5.15 -20.70
N ASP A 97 -13.46 5.40 -19.44
CA ASP A 97 -14.78 5.85 -19.02
C ASP A 97 -14.68 6.64 -17.69
N SER A 98 -15.82 6.92 -17.04
CA SER A 98 -15.86 7.69 -15.79
C SER A 98 -15.15 7.01 -14.62
N ASN A 99 -15.05 5.67 -14.65
CA ASN A 99 -14.56 4.85 -13.55
C ASN A 99 -13.30 4.07 -13.91
N LYS A 100 -12.81 4.15 -15.16
CA LYS A 100 -11.62 3.44 -15.62
C LYS A 100 -10.65 4.35 -16.37
N ILE A 101 -9.38 4.29 -15.96
CA ILE A 101 -8.27 4.96 -16.64
C ILE A 101 -7.11 4.00 -16.87
N ILE A 102 -6.29 4.30 -17.85
CA ILE A 102 -5.00 3.64 -18.07
C ILE A 102 -3.90 4.68 -17.92
N VAL A 103 -2.86 4.35 -17.17
CA VAL A 103 -1.69 5.20 -16.96
C VAL A 103 -0.47 4.53 -17.57
N LYS A 104 0.17 5.19 -18.54
CA LYS A 104 1.32 4.66 -19.31
C LYS A 104 2.54 5.55 -19.13
N GLY A 105 3.70 4.94 -18.90
CA GLY A 105 4.99 5.61 -18.81
C GLY A 105 6.09 4.77 -19.42
N LYS A 106 7.35 5.19 -19.24
CA LYS A 106 8.48 4.35 -19.61
C LYS A 106 8.50 3.11 -18.70
N ASP A 107 8.47 1.92 -19.31
CA ASP A 107 8.47 0.63 -18.61
C ASP A 107 7.37 0.54 -17.53
N TYR A 108 6.24 1.22 -17.78
CA TYR A 108 5.14 1.30 -16.83
C TYR A 108 3.80 1.29 -17.56
N TYR A 109 2.92 0.42 -17.11
CA TYR A 109 1.53 0.34 -17.50
C TYR A 109 0.70 0.00 -16.26
N GLY A 110 -0.37 0.75 -16.00
CA GLY A 110 -1.36 0.36 -15.02
C GLY A 110 -2.77 0.70 -15.50
N SER A 111 -3.68 -0.27 -15.40
CA SER A 111 -5.12 -0.05 -15.57
C SER A 111 -5.73 0.15 -14.19
N PHE A 112 -6.46 1.24 -14.00
CA PHE A 112 -7.01 1.62 -12.71
C PHE A 112 -8.52 1.79 -12.78
N TYR A 113 -9.19 1.40 -11.70
CA TYR A 113 -10.58 1.73 -11.46
C TYR A 113 -10.72 2.70 -10.31
N ARG A 114 -11.71 3.58 -10.39
CA ARG A 114 -12.05 4.49 -9.30
C ARG A 114 -12.62 3.70 -8.14
N ASP A 115 -12.14 4.01 -6.94
CA ASP A 115 -12.75 3.58 -5.70
C ASP A 115 -13.49 4.77 -5.07
N ASP A 116 -14.81 4.66 -5.02
CA ASP A 116 -15.69 5.69 -4.46
C ASP A 116 -15.74 5.62 -2.92
N SER A 117 -15.08 4.63 -2.29
CA SER A 117 -15.09 4.44 -0.83
C SER A 117 -14.06 5.29 -0.09
N GLN A 118 -13.40 6.25 -0.75
CA GLN A 118 -12.29 7.01 -0.19
C GLN A 118 -12.63 7.68 1.15
N LEU A 119 -12.13 7.13 2.25
CA LEU A 119 -12.41 7.59 3.62
C LEU A 119 -11.62 8.84 4.02
N TYR A 120 -10.50 9.12 3.33
CA TYR A 120 -9.53 10.15 3.73
C TYR A 120 -9.02 10.97 2.54
N ASP A 121 -8.65 12.23 2.80
CA ASP A 121 -7.98 13.07 1.80
C ASP A 121 -6.56 12.58 1.47
N MET A 122 -6.01 13.04 0.34
CA MET A 122 -4.68 12.65 -0.13
C MET A 122 -3.59 12.93 0.90
N LYS A 123 -3.66 14.07 1.61
CA LYS A 123 -2.64 14.46 2.59
C LYS A 123 -2.59 13.47 3.76
N THR A 124 -3.75 13.07 4.26
CA THR A 124 -3.93 12.12 5.35
C THR A 124 -3.41 10.74 4.94
N ILE A 125 -3.79 10.26 3.75
CA ILE A 125 -3.28 8.99 3.21
C ILE A 125 -1.76 9.00 3.07
N VAL A 126 -1.17 10.05 2.48
CA VAL A 126 0.28 10.16 2.34
C VAL A 126 0.96 10.11 3.70
N SER A 127 0.44 10.82 4.70
CA SER A 127 0.99 10.79 6.07
C SER A 127 0.92 9.39 6.69
N LEU A 128 -0.20 8.69 6.53
CA LEU A 128 -0.38 7.32 7.04
C LEU A 128 0.59 6.34 6.39
N ILE A 129 0.79 6.44 5.07
CA ILE A 129 1.73 5.61 4.32
C ILE A 129 3.18 5.90 4.75
N GLU A 130 3.55 7.15 4.95
CA GLU A 130 4.89 7.52 5.43
C GLU A 130 5.16 7.01 6.84
N GLU A 131 4.20 7.14 7.74
CA GLU A 131 4.29 6.59 9.09
C GLU A 131 4.43 5.06 9.05
N THR A 132 3.59 4.40 8.26
CA THR A 132 3.61 2.94 8.09
C THR A 132 4.95 2.47 7.53
N GLU A 133 5.48 3.12 6.49
CA GLU A 133 6.78 2.78 5.91
C GLU A 133 7.92 2.97 6.93
N SER A 134 7.87 4.05 7.73
CA SER A 134 8.84 4.31 8.78
C SER A 134 8.83 3.22 9.87
N LYS A 135 7.63 2.83 10.32
CA LYS A 135 7.46 1.75 11.31
C LYS A 135 7.90 0.40 10.75
N ARG A 136 7.55 0.09 9.49
CA ARG A 136 7.99 -1.11 8.79
C ARG A 136 9.52 -1.20 8.69
N LYS A 137 10.20 -0.10 8.35
CA LYS A 137 11.68 -0.06 8.36
C LYS A 137 12.27 -0.37 9.74
N LYS A 138 11.57 0.01 10.82
CA LYS A 138 12.03 -0.25 12.19
C LYS A 138 11.90 -1.74 12.57
N ILE A 139 10.80 -2.40 12.18
CA ILE A 139 10.58 -3.84 12.44
C ILE A 139 11.50 -4.74 11.61
N ILE A 140 11.98 -4.32 10.44
CA ILE A 140 12.87 -5.14 9.63
C ILE A 140 14.13 -5.54 10.41
N GLY A 141 14.45 -6.84 10.34
CA GLY A 141 15.60 -7.47 10.99
C GLY A 141 15.23 -8.71 11.81
N ASN A 142 16.23 -9.21 12.53
CA ASN A 142 16.12 -10.35 13.43
C ASN A 142 15.81 -9.90 14.86
N TRP A 143 14.87 -10.57 15.51
CA TRP A 143 14.40 -10.26 16.85
C TRP A 143 14.33 -11.51 17.70
N LYS A 144 15.06 -11.56 18.80
CA LYS A 144 15.08 -12.68 19.74
C LYS A 144 13.99 -12.51 20.79
N ALA A 145 13.20 -13.55 21.04
CA ALA A 145 12.20 -13.54 22.10
C ALA A 145 12.91 -13.53 23.47
N VAL A 146 12.44 -12.68 24.38
CA VAL A 146 13.01 -12.54 25.73
C VAL A 146 11.96 -12.69 26.83
N ASP A 147 10.69 -12.44 26.53
CA ASP A 147 9.60 -12.60 27.48
C ASP A 147 8.31 -13.01 26.76
N PHE A 148 7.47 -13.74 27.48
CA PHE A 148 6.19 -14.22 26.99
C PHE A 148 5.14 -14.15 28.09
N LYS A 149 3.97 -13.60 27.74
CA LYS A 149 2.87 -13.42 28.68
C LYS A 149 1.56 -13.81 28.02
N ILE A 150 0.78 -14.63 28.72
CA ILE A 150 -0.60 -14.95 28.38
C ILE A 150 -1.51 -14.41 29.46
N ILE A 151 -2.55 -13.69 29.08
CA ILE A 151 -3.56 -13.17 30.00
C ILE A 151 -4.95 -13.39 29.41
N SER A 152 -5.85 -13.98 30.21
CA SER A 152 -7.28 -13.89 29.89
C SER A 152 -7.77 -12.47 30.15
N ILE A 153 -8.23 -11.79 29.10
CA ILE A 153 -8.88 -10.47 29.22
C ILE A 153 -10.42 -10.61 29.29
N SER A 154 -10.92 -11.83 29.46
CA SER A 154 -12.33 -12.08 29.71
C SER A 154 -12.77 -11.54 31.09
N LYS A 155 -14.04 -11.14 31.17
CA LYS A 155 -14.66 -10.72 32.42
C LYS A 155 -15.09 -11.91 33.29
N TYR A 156 -15.10 -13.13 32.73
CA TYR A 156 -15.56 -14.34 33.40
C TYR A 156 -14.38 -15.09 34.04
N PRO A 157 -14.38 -15.34 35.36
CA PRO A 157 -13.28 -16.00 36.05
C PRO A 157 -12.97 -17.42 35.54
N GLU A 158 -13.99 -18.16 35.13
CA GLU A 158 -13.86 -19.48 34.50
C GLU A 158 -13.00 -19.46 33.23
N ASP A 159 -12.89 -18.31 32.57
CA ASP A 159 -12.12 -18.19 31.34
C ASP A 159 -10.61 -18.12 31.56
N LYS A 160 -10.16 -17.98 32.81
CA LYS A 160 -8.72 -18.02 33.14
C LYS A 160 -8.11 -19.39 32.88
N ILE A 161 -8.88 -20.46 33.03
CA ILE A 161 -8.40 -21.84 32.81
C ILE A 161 -8.12 -22.08 31.31
N TYR A 162 -8.84 -21.40 30.42
CA TYR A 162 -8.65 -21.54 28.97
C TYR A 162 -7.33 -20.93 28.47
N ALA A 163 -6.68 -20.05 29.24
CA ALA A 163 -5.41 -19.45 28.84
C ALA A 163 -4.30 -20.49 28.63
N GLU A 164 -4.37 -21.62 29.35
CA GLU A 164 -3.40 -22.71 29.27
C GLU A 164 -3.71 -23.73 28.17
N PHE A 165 -4.85 -23.58 27.47
CA PHE A 165 -5.26 -24.56 26.47
C PHE A 165 -4.39 -24.47 25.21
N PRO A 166 -4.05 -25.60 24.56
CA PRO A 166 -3.13 -25.63 23.43
C PRO A 166 -3.50 -24.68 22.27
N GLU A 167 -4.79 -24.49 22.00
CA GLU A 167 -5.28 -23.58 20.96
C GLU A 167 -5.04 -22.10 21.29
N ASN A 168 -4.97 -21.74 22.57
CA ASN A 168 -4.76 -20.37 23.03
C ASN A 168 -3.28 -20.02 23.23
N THR A 169 -2.41 -21.03 23.11
CA THR A 169 -0.96 -20.90 23.25
C THR A 169 -0.25 -21.05 21.92
N LYS A 170 -0.96 -20.99 20.79
CA LYS A 170 -0.41 -21.14 19.44
C LYS A 170 -0.81 -19.98 18.52
N ILE A 171 0.04 -19.74 17.53
CA ILE A 171 -0.23 -18.86 16.39
C ILE A 171 0.19 -19.55 15.10
N ALA A 172 -0.73 -19.71 14.14
CA ALA A 172 -0.46 -20.41 12.88
C ALA A 172 0.26 -21.77 13.10
N GLU A 173 -0.27 -22.59 14.00
CA GLU A 173 0.31 -23.88 14.44
C GLU A 173 1.67 -23.81 15.15
N VAL A 174 2.23 -22.62 15.38
CA VAL A 174 3.47 -22.41 16.14
C VAL A 174 3.14 -22.20 17.62
N PRO A 175 3.62 -23.07 18.53
CA PRO A 175 3.51 -22.84 19.96
C PRO A 175 4.27 -21.59 20.38
N THR A 176 3.58 -20.67 21.02
CA THR A 176 4.06 -19.31 21.29
C THR A 176 5.26 -19.31 22.22
N ASN A 177 5.20 -20.15 23.26
CA ASN A 177 6.27 -20.36 24.23
C ASN A 177 7.53 -21.02 23.63
N GLU A 178 7.46 -21.57 22.41
CA GLU A 178 8.59 -22.18 21.73
C GLU A 178 9.27 -21.25 20.70
N ILE A 179 8.68 -20.07 20.45
CA ILE A 179 9.26 -19.06 19.55
C ILE A 179 10.54 -18.52 20.17
N LYS A 180 11.67 -18.78 19.51
CA LYS A 180 13.00 -18.31 19.91
C LYS A 180 13.30 -16.94 19.31
N SER A 181 12.87 -16.71 18.08
CA SER A 181 13.06 -15.46 17.38
C SER A 181 12.07 -15.30 16.24
N VAL A 182 11.96 -14.07 15.75
CA VAL A 182 11.29 -13.74 14.51
C VAL A 182 12.23 -12.97 13.58
N ASN A 183 12.01 -13.12 12.28
CA ASN A 183 12.67 -12.32 11.27
C ASN A 183 11.63 -11.62 10.41
N PHE A 184 11.85 -10.33 10.15
CA PHE A 184 11.11 -9.55 9.17
C PHE A 184 12.06 -9.06 8.08
N ASP A 185 11.77 -9.41 6.84
CA ASP A 185 12.31 -8.71 5.67
C ASP A 185 11.22 -7.84 5.03
N TYR A 186 11.38 -7.42 3.78
CA TYR A 186 10.33 -6.63 3.13
C TYR A 186 9.09 -7.48 2.81
N ASN A 187 9.23 -8.69 2.29
CA ASN A 187 8.10 -9.44 1.74
C ASN A 187 7.69 -10.63 2.61
N GLN A 188 8.55 -11.03 3.53
CA GLN A 188 8.39 -12.22 4.35
C GLN A 188 8.64 -11.93 5.82
N PHE A 189 7.88 -12.65 6.62
CA PHE A 189 8.02 -12.76 8.05
C PHE A 189 8.20 -14.23 8.40
N SER A 190 9.00 -14.55 9.42
CA SER A 190 9.16 -15.93 9.86
C SER A 190 9.24 -16.09 11.37
N PHE A 191 8.69 -17.19 11.86
CA PHE A 191 8.93 -17.71 13.20
C PHE A 191 10.09 -18.70 13.17
N HIS A 192 11.02 -18.53 14.09
CA HIS A 192 12.04 -19.52 14.40
C HIS A 192 11.67 -20.14 15.75
N TYR A 193 11.31 -21.41 15.76
CA TYR A 193 10.88 -22.12 16.96
C TYR A 193 11.43 -23.55 16.92
N LYS A 194 11.82 -24.08 18.09
CA LYS A 194 12.59 -25.34 18.17
C LYS A 194 13.76 -25.32 17.17
N ASP A 195 13.78 -26.23 16.20
CA ASP A 195 14.76 -26.35 15.12
C ASP A 195 14.10 -26.15 13.73
N ARG A 196 13.01 -25.38 13.68
CA ARG A 196 12.22 -25.12 12.47
C ARG A 196 12.09 -23.62 12.20
N VAL A 197 11.91 -23.29 10.94
CA VAL A 197 11.57 -21.96 10.46
C VAL A 197 10.30 -22.07 9.63
N VAL A 198 9.29 -21.27 9.95
CA VAL A 198 8.06 -21.16 9.16
C VAL A 198 7.91 -19.72 8.71
N SER A 199 7.70 -19.52 7.42
CA SER A 199 7.69 -18.21 6.77
C SER A 199 6.35 -17.91 6.13
N PHE A 200 5.96 -16.64 6.15
CA PHE A 200 4.70 -16.13 5.62
C PHE A 200 4.94 -14.86 4.82
N GLY A 201 4.18 -14.67 3.75
CA GLY A 201 3.98 -13.34 3.21
C GLY A 201 3.17 -12.51 4.20
N TYR A 202 3.53 -11.24 4.37
CA TYR A 202 2.84 -10.38 5.33
C TYR A 202 2.60 -8.97 4.77
N THR A 203 1.59 -8.30 5.30
CA THR A 203 1.37 -6.86 5.16
C THR A 203 1.58 -6.20 6.51
N ALA A 204 2.01 -4.94 6.50
CA ALA A 204 2.16 -4.14 7.71
C ALA A 204 1.49 -2.80 7.54
N GLU A 205 0.71 -2.44 8.55
CA GLU A 205 0.19 -1.12 8.84
C GLU A 205 1.05 -0.44 9.93
N LYS A 206 0.64 0.75 10.39
CA LYS A 206 1.40 1.55 11.36
C LYS A 206 1.63 0.84 12.71
N ASP A 207 0.68 0.00 13.11
CA ASP A 207 0.60 -0.67 14.42
C ASP A 207 0.08 -2.11 14.31
N LYS A 208 -0.12 -2.61 13.09
CA LYS A 208 -0.64 -3.95 12.83
C LYS A 208 0.14 -4.69 11.74
N ILE A 209 0.29 -5.99 11.89
CA ILE A 209 0.88 -6.91 10.91
C ILE A 209 -0.14 -8.00 10.61
N GLU A 210 -0.39 -8.28 9.35
CA GLU A 210 -1.26 -9.37 8.92
C GLU A 210 -0.50 -10.38 8.07
N PHE A 211 -0.81 -11.66 8.23
CA PHE A 211 -0.26 -12.74 7.41
C PHE A 211 -1.24 -13.89 7.30
N GLY A 212 -1.20 -14.60 6.16
CA GLY A 212 -2.06 -15.75 5.90
C GLY A 212 -1.37 -17.07 6.25
N SER A 213 -2.13 -18.03 6.78
CA SER A 213 -1.70 -19.42 6.93
C SER A 213 -2.88 -20.35 6.70
N GLY A 214 -2.85 -21.12 5.61
CA GLY A 214 -4.03 -21.85 5.11
C GLY A 214 -5.15 -20.89 4.75
N ASP A 215 -6.37 -21.18 5.21
CA ASP A 215 -7.56 -20.35 4.98
C ASP A 215 -7.78 -19.26 6.04
N VAL A 216 -6.80 -19.03 6.93
CA VAL A 216 -6.91 -18.10 8.06
C VAL A 216 -5.97 -16.92 7.89
N ILE A 217 -6.48 -15.71 8.13
CA ILE A 217 -5.68 -14.49 8.25
C ILE A 217 -5.43 -14.22 9.73
N PHE A 218 -4.17 -14.12 10.10
CA PHE A 218 -3.73 -13.75 11.44
C PHE A 218 -3.37 -12.28 11.49
N SER A 219 -3.66 -11.63 12.62
CA SER A 219 -3.42 -10.21 12.85
C SER A 219 -2.69 -10.01 14.18
N PHE A 220 -1.60 -9.26 14.10
CA PHE A 220 -0.74 -8.88 15.21
C PHE A 220 -0.79 -7.38 15.40
N ASN A 221 -1.08 -6.93 16.62
CA ASN A 221 -0.74 -5.57 16.99
C ASN A 221 0.74 -5.53 17.37
N TYR A 222 1.45 -4.48 17.01
CA TYR A 222 2.84 -4.34 17.38
C TYR A 222 3.18 -2.91 17.81
N HIS A 223 4.12 -2.80 18.73
CA HIS A 223 4.64 -1.52 19.16
C HIS A 223 6.09 -1.66 19.64
N PHE A 224 6.72 -0.50 19.88
CA PHE A 224 8.10 -0.46 20.37
C PHE A 224 8.15 0.23 21.72
N GLN A 225 8.76 -0.42 22.71
CA GLN A 225 9.00 0.11 24.04
C GLN A 225 10.45 -0.17 24.42
N ASN A 226 11.21 0.85 24.85
CA ASN A 226 12.61 0.67 25.28
C ASN A 226 13.50 -0.11 24.28
N ASN A 227 13.35 0.16 22.97
CA ASN A 227 14.00 -0.57 21.87
C ASN A 227 13.66 -2.06 21.73
N GLN A 228 12.68 -2.56 22.49
CA GLN A 228 12.09 -3.87 22.31
C GLN A 228 10.92 -3.78 21.34
N LEU A 229 10.71 -4.85 20.57
CA LEU A 229 9.50 -5.06 19.77
C LEU A 229 8.54 -5.88 20.62
N ILE A 230 7.31 -5.40 20.78
CA ILE A 230 6.25 -6.11 21.48
C ILE A 230 5.19 -6.46 20.43
N ILE A 231 4.82 -7.74 20.37
CA ILE A 231 3.77 -8.25 19.51
C ILE A 231 2.65 -8.80 20.39
N ASP A 232 1.45 -8.32 20.14
CA ASP A 232 0.23 -8.67 20.83
C ASP A 232 -0.76 -9.30 19.85
N TYR A 233 -1.37 -10.41 20.24
CA TYR A 233 -2.47 -11.00 19.50
C TYR A 233 -3.43 -11.75 20.41
N THR A 234 -4.68 -11.81 19.96
CA THR A 234 -5.76 -12.42 20.73
C THR A 234 -6.19 -13.71 20.07
N THR A 235 -6.26 -14.80 20.85
CA THR A 235 -6.82 -16.07 20.39
C THR A 235 -8.28 -16.21 20.84
N HIS A 236 -8.85 -17.41 20.71
CA HIS A 236 -10.23 -17.69 21.12
C HIS A 236 -10.49 -17.28 22.59
N LYS A 237 -11.74 -16.91 22.91
CA LYS A 237 -12.17 -16.45 24.26
C LYS A 237 -11.42 -15.24 24.83
N ASN A 238 -10.90 -14.38 23.97
CA ASN A 238 -10.18 -13.17 24.39
C ASN A 238 -8.97 -13.50 25.28
N ILE A 239 -8.15 -14.46 24.85
CA ILE A 239 -6.85 -14.70 25.49
C ILE A 239 -5.80 -13.86 24.75
N LEU A 240 -5.24 -12.86 25.45
CA LEU A 240 -4.17 -12.02 24.94
C LEU A 240 -2.84 -12.73 25.13
N ASN A 241 -2.12 -12.90 24.02
CA ASN A 241 -0.74 -13.35 23.98
C ASN A 241 0.14 -12.15 23.66
N THR A 242 1.16 -11.92 24.49
CA THR A 242 2.18 -10.89 24.31
C THR A 242 3.54 -11.55 24.24
N ILE A 243 4.30 -11.26 23.20
CA ILE A 243 5.69 -11.68 23.06
C ILE A 243 6.57 -10.43 22.98
N THR A 244 7.57 -10.37 23.85
CA THR A 244 8.57 -9.29 23.85
C THR A 244 9.85 -9.78 23.21
N PHE A 245 10.40 -8.98 22.30
CA PHE A 245 11.62 -9.29 21.57
C PHE A 245 12.68 -8.19 21.67
N GLU A 246 13.94 -8.63 21.63
CA GLU A 246 15.12 -7.77 21.52
C GLU A 246 15.77 -7.91 20.15
N LYS A 247 16.25 -6.79 19.59
CA LYS A 247 16.89 -6.80 18.28
C LYS A 247 18.24 -7.53 18.35
N ILE A 248 18.44 -8.52 17.49
CA ILE A 248 19.73 -9.20 17.35
C ILE A 248 20.65 -8.27 16.56
N LYS A 249 21.81 -7.94 17.14
CA LYS A 249 22.83 -7.09 16.51
C LYS A 249 23.54 -7.82 15.37
#